data_AF-A0A643FNH8-F1
#
_entry.id   AF-A0A643FNH8-F1
#
_cell.length_a   1.000
_cell.length_b   1.000
_cell.length_c   1.000
_cell.angle_alpha   90.00
_cell.angle_beta   90.00
_cell.angle_gamma   90.00
#
_symmetry.space_group_name_H-M   'P 1'
#
loop_
_entity.id
_entity.type
_entity.pdbx_description
1 polymer ?
#
loop_
_entity_poly.entity_id
_entity_poly.type
_entity_poly.pdbx_seq_one_letter_code
_entity_poly.pdbx_strand_id
1 'polypeptide(L)'
;MKKMLYAAFIVAALVGMTNASAQAASAKRGGVCIGPFRGGDSVLQCEHIGKVTIKQIYEKGFRVVHMQDDKNTATYVMLVIEEQ
;
A
#
# COMPACT_ATOMS: atom_id res chain seq x y z
N MET A 1 -1.58 -63.37 21.68
CA MET A 1 -1.39 -62.42 20.57
C MET A 1 -2.11 -61.12 20.92
N LYS A 2 -1.40 -60.08 21.38
CA LYS A 2 -1.97 -58.77 21.72
C LYS A 2 -0.95 -57.67 21.39
N LYS A 3 -0.91 -57.21 20.15
CA LYS A 3 -0.28 -55.96 19.72
C LYS A 3 -1.05 -55.50 18.47
N MET A 4 -0.99 -54.21 18.15
CA MET A 4 -1.54 -53.55 16.95
C MET A 4 -2.86 -52.78 17.13
N LEU A 5 -2.92 -51.81 18.05
CA LEU A 5 -3.91 -50.71 17.96
C LEU A 5 -3.32 -49.40 18.52
N TYR A 6 -2.26 -48.86 17.91
CA TYR A 6 -1.76 -47.51 18.25
C TYR A 6 -1.16 -46.76 17.04
N ALA A 7 -1.81 -46.79 15.87
CA ALA A 7 -1.29 -46.12 14.67
C ALA A 7 -2.32 -45.25 13.95
N ALA A 8 -3.29 -44.66 14.65
CA ALA A 8 -4.32 -43.81 14.04
C ALA A 8 -4.27 -42.34 14.47
N PHE A 9 -3.33 -41.92 15.33
CA PHE A 9 -3.36 -40.56 15.93
C PHE A 9 -2.39 -39.53 15.31
N ILE A 10 -1.59 -39.88 14.29
CA ILE A 10 -0.53 -38.99 13.80
C ILE A 10 -0.89 -38.28 12.47
N VAL A 11 -1.93 -38.70 11.75
CA VAL A 11 -2.23 -38.13 10.41
C VAL A 11 -3.02 -36.81 10.47
N ALA A 12 -3.63 -36.47 11.61
CA ALA A 12 -4.42 -35.23 11.74
C ALA A 12 -3.58 -33.94 11.87
N ALA A 13 -2.27 -34.04 12.14
CA ALA A 13 -1.42 -32.85 12.34
C ALA A 13 -0.91 -32.22 11.03
N LEU A 14 -0.99 -32.92 9.90
CA LEU A 14 -0.47 -32.43 8.60
C LEU A 14 -1.53 -31.70 7.75
N VAL A 15 -2.81 -31.76 8.11
CA VAL A 15 -3.89 -31.06 7.37
C VAL A 15 -3.99 -29.59 7.80
N GLY A 16 -3.36 -29.20 8.91
CA GLY A 16 -3.36 -27.81 9.42
C GLY A 16 -2.41 -26.85 8.71
N MET A 17 -1.56 -27.34 7.80
CA MET A 17 -0.54 -26.53 7.10
C MET A 17 -0.94 -26.24 5.64
N THR A 18 -2.23 -25.98 5.38
CA THR A 18 -2.67 -25.47 4.07
C THR A 18 -3.43 -24.16 4.18
N ASN A 19 -3.16 -23.37 5.22
CA ASN A 19 -3.43 -21.93 5.18
C ASN A 19 -2.14 -21.20 4.81
N ALA A 20 -1.57 -21.54 3.65
CA ALA A 20 -0.92 -20.50 2.87
C ALA A 20 -2.05 -19.58 2.40
N SER A 21 -2.53 -18.71 3.30
CA SER A 21 -3.22 -17.53 2.82
C SER A 21 -2.19 -16.82 1.97
N ALA A 22 -2.35 -16.95 0.65
CA ALA A 22 -2.01 -15.87 -0.24
C ALA A 22 -2.87 -14.71 0.25
N GLN A 23 -2.38 -14.03 1.29
CA GLN A 23 -2.85 -12.75 1.73
C GLN A 23 -2.60 -11.91 0.49
N ALA A 24 -3.62 -11.79 -0.37
CA ALA A 24 -3.61 -10.82 -1.43
C ALA A 24 -3.30 -9.52 -0.69
N ALA A 25 -2.05 -9.06 -0.79
CA ALA A 25 -1.66 -7.79 -0.23
C ALA A 25 -2.69 -6.83 -0.80
N SER A 26 -3.55 -6.28 0.08
CA SER A 26 -4.62 -5.38 -0.31
C SER A 26 -4.01 -4.44 -1.34
N ALA A 27 -4.55 -4.40 -2.56
CA ALA A 27 -3.97 -3.58 -3.62
C ALA A 27 -3.83 -2.17 -3.06
N LYS A 28 -2.59 -1.73 -2.81
CA LYS A 28 -2.33 -0.45 -2.15
C LYS A 28 -3.00 0.62 -3.00
N ARG A 29 -3.90 1.40 -2.39
CA ARG A 29 -4.63 2.43 -3.12
C ARG A 29 -3.61 3.50 -3.51
N GLY A 30 -3.37 3.62 -4.80
CA GLY A 30 -2.50 4.64 -5.37
C GLY A 30 -3.27 5.90 -5.74
N GLY A 31 -2.56 6.93 -6.16
CA GLY A 31 -3.15 8.11 -6.76
C GLY A 31 -2.11 9.05 -7.35
N VAL A 32 -2.56 9.99 -8.17
CA VAL A 32 -1.71 11.06 -8.71
C VAL A 32 -2.18 12.39 -8.16
N CYS A 33 -1.23 13.24 -7.75
CA CYS A 33 -1.45 14.61 -7.32
C CYS A 33 -0.70 15.56 -8.23
N ILE A 34 -1.36 16.62 -8.69
CA ILE A 34 -0.77 17.61 -9.60
C ILE A 34 -1.01 19.00 -9.03
N GLY A 35 0.01 19.85 -9.09
CA GLY A 35 -0.16 21.24 -8.71
C GLY A 35 1.14 22.01 -8.67
N PRO A 36 1.06 23.33 -8.42
CA PRO A 36 2.23 24.17 -8.27
C PRO A 36 3.00 23.76 -7.01
N PHE A 37 4.31 23.54 -7.15
CA PHE A 37 5.22 23.22 -6.06
C PHE A 37 6.11 24.40 -5.73
N ARG A 38 5.93 24.92 -4.52
CA ARG A 38 6.70 26.01 -3.90
C ARG A 38 7.30 25.59 -2.54
N GLY A 39 7.33 24.29 -2.25
CA GLY A 39 7.78 23.72 -0.96
C GLY A 39 6.69 22.91 -0.25
N GLY A 40 6.93 22.55 1.03
CA GLY A 40 6.08 21.63 1.80
C GLY A 40 4.62 22.06 2.02
N ASP A 41 4.35 23.38 1.97
CA ASP A 41 3.02 23.96 2.15
C ASP A 41 2.21 24.08 0.84
N SER A 42 2.76 23.56 -0.26
CA SER A 42 2.09 23.59 -1.55
C SER A 42 0.80 22.76 -1.52
N VAL A 43 -0.28 23.35 -2.03
CA VAL A 43 -1.56 22.65 -2.17
C VAL A 43 -1.60 21.97 -3.53
N LEU A 44 -1.74 20.65 -3.51
CA LEU A 44 -1.78 19.79 -4.68
C LEU A 44 -3.19 19.22 -4.85
N GLN A 45 -3.63 19.05 -6.09
CA GLN A 45 -4.89 18.41 -6.41
C GLN A 45 -4.63 16.92 -6.64
N CYS A 46 -5.11 16.07 -5.73
CA CYS A 46 -5.06 14.62 -5.84
C CYS A 46 -6.38 14.06 -6.38
N GLU A 47 -6.31 13.02 -7.21
CA GLU A 47 -7.47 12.40 -7.86
C GLU A 47 -8.50 11.86 -6.86
N HIS A 48 -8.05 11.17 -5.80
CA HIS A 48 -8.94 10.49 -4.85
C HIS A 48 -9.06 11.18 -3.49
N ILE A 49 -8.13 12.10 -3.18
CA ILE A 49 -8.04 12.77 -1.87
C ILE A 49 -8.50 14.24 -1.94
N GLY A 50 -8.59 14.80 -3.14
CA GLY A 50 -8.92 16.21 -3.35
C GLY A 50 -7.71 17.13 -3.13
N LYS A 51 -7.96 18.37 -2.71
CA LYS A 51 -6.91 19.37 -2.47
C LYS A 51 -6.24 19.12 -1.13
N VAL A 52 -4.96 18.81 -1.14
CA VAL A 52 -4.18 18.52 0.07
C VAL A 52 -2.76 19.08 -0.03
N THR A 53 -2.17 19.38 1.12
CA THR A 53 -0.72 19.62 1.22
C THR A 53 0.05 18.31 1.33
N ILE A 54 1.37 18.34 1.12
CA ILE A 54 2.22 17.16 1.32
C ILE A 54 2.08 16.61 2.73
N LYS A 55 2.02 17.49 3.74
CA LYS A 55 1.80 17.06 5.13
C LYS A 55 0.50 16.27 5.29
N GLN A 56 -0.58 16.77 4.69
CA GLN A 56 -1.89 16.12 4.74
C GLN A 56 -1.92 14.79 3.98
N ILE A 57 -1.09 14.59 2.94
CA ILE A 57 -0.93 13.28 2.28
C ILE A 57 -0.43 12.25 3.30
N TYR A 58 0.62 12.58 4.07
CA TYR A 58 1.15 11.70 5.11
C TYR A 58 0.19 11.49 6.28
N GLU A 59 -0.47 12.55 6.75
CA GLU A 59 -1.47 12.47 7.84
C GLU A 59 -2.68 11.59 7.47
N LYS A 60 -2.99 11.49 6.17
CA LYS A 60 -4.07 10.63 5.65
C LYS A 60 -3.65 9.18 5.40
N GLY A 61 -2.43 8.80 5.79
CA GLY A 61 -1.93 7.43 5.62
C GLY A 61 -1.42 7.11 4.22
N PHE A 62 -1.15 8.12 3.40
CA PHE A 62 -0.48 7.94 2.11
C PHE A 62 1.00 8.32 2.23
N ARG A 63 1.80 7.91 1.25
CA ARG A 63 3.20 8.34 1.10
C ARG A 63 3.45 8.72 -0.35
N VAL A 64 4.36 9.67 -0.55
CA VAL A 64 4.84 10.01 -1.90
C VAL A 64 5.87 8.97 -2.32
N VAL A 65 5.63 8.29 -3.45
CA VAL A 65 6.54 7.27 -3.98
C VAL A 65 7.33 7.75 -5.19
N HIS A 66 6.80 8.74 -5.90
CA HIS A 66 7.49 9.36 -7.02
C HIS A 66 7.11 10.83 -7.13
N MET A 67 8.07 11.64 -7.60
CA MET A 67 7.88 13.06 -7.87
C MET A 67 8.51 13.35 -9.23
N GLN A 68 7.70 13.89 -10.14
CA GLN A 68 8.12 14.33 -11.45
C GLN A 68 7.90 15.83 -11.59
N ASP A 69 8.97 16.56 -11.84
CA ASP A 69 8.90 17.98 -12.13
C ASP A 69 8.51 18.22 -13.59
N ASP A 70 7.55 19.11 -13.83
CA ASP A 70 7.25 19.57 -15.17
C ASP A 70 8.26 20.66 -15.58
N LYS A 71 9.19 20.27 -16.45
CA LYS A 71 10.26 21.13 -16.97
C LYS A 71 9.74 22.29 -17.82
N ASN A 72 8.51 22.21 -18.35
CA ASN A 72 7.93 23.24 -19.21
C ASN A 72 7.25 24.36 -18.43
N THR A 73 6.70 24.06 -17.24
CA THR A 73 5.99 25.05 -16.43
C THR A 73 6.80 25.55 -15.22
N ALA A 74 8.01 25.01 -15.01
CA ALA A 74 9.01 25.37 -13.98
C ALA A 74 8.51 25.39 -12.52
N THR A 75 7.22 25.13 -12.32
CA THR A 75 6.53 25.31 -11.05
C THR A 75 5.51 24.22 -10.79
N TYR A 76 5.17 23.34 -11.74
CA TYR A 76 4.26 22.22 -11.47
C TYR A 76 5.01 20.93 -11.22
N VAL A 77 4.44 20.11 -10.34
CA VAL A 77 4.92 18.76 -10.05
C VAL A 77 3.77 17.79 -10.14
N MET A 78 4.10 16.58 -10.56
CA MET A 78 3.24 15.41 -10.49
C MET A 78 3.80 14.48 -9.41
N LEU A 79 3.03 14.26 -8.36
CA LEU A 79 3.33 13.30 -7.31
C LEU A 79 2.53 12.03 -7.53
N VAL A 80 3.19 10.89 -7.44
CA VAL A 80 2.53 9.59 -7.31
C VAL A 80 2.52 9.23 -5.84
N ILE A 81 1.34 8.88 -5.33
CA ILE A 81 1.12 8.51 -3.93
C ILE A 81 0.61 7.08 -3.81
N GLU A 82 0.91 6.45 -2.68
CA GLU A 82 0.41 5.12 -2.32
C GLU A 82 -0.02 5.09 -0.84
N GLU A 83 -1.06 4.33 -0.53
CA GLU A 83 -1.46 4.01 0.84
C GLU A 83 -0.36 3.22 1.56
N GLN A 84 -0.08 3.58 2.82
CA GLN A 84 1.00 2.99 3.63
C GLN A 84 0.70 1.55 4.04
#